data_AF-A0A962H1T2-F1
#
_entry.id   AF-A0A962H1T2-F1
#
_cell.length_a   1.000
_cell.length_b   1.000
_cell.length_c   1.000
_cell.angle_alpha   90.00
_cell.angle_beta   90.00
_cell.angle_gamma   90.00
#
_symmetry.space_group_name_H-M   'P 1'
#
loop_
_entity.id
_entity.type
_entity.pdbx_description
1 polymer ?
#
loop_
_entity_poly.entity_id
_entity_poly.type
_entity_poly.pdbx_seq_one_letter_code
_entity_poly.pdbx_strand_id
1 'polypeptide(L)'
;VTIPPGATSATLVISVIPDTMVEPDETFGVNLSAAVGASLADAQGLGTILGDDQPNPVPVNDPRALLLLIALMLSLAGLSLARRR
;
A
#
# COMPACT_ATOMS: atom_id res chain seq x y z
N VAL A 1 -16.17 10.54 -16.44
CA VAL A 1 -15.39 11.80 -16.42
C VAL A 1 -15.84 12.63 -17.61
N THR A 2 -16.08 13.93 -17.42
CA THR A 2 -16.52 14.84 -18.50
C THR A 2 -15.49 15.95 -18.64
N ILE A 3 -15.04 16.21 -19.87
CA ILE A 3 -14.16 17.33 -20.20
C ILE A 3 -15.05 18.42 -20.81
N PRO A 4 -15.26 19.57 -20.14
CA PRO A 4 -16.08 20.64 -20.67
C PRO A 4 -15.51 21.23 -21.98
N PRO A 5 -16.34 21.83 -22.84
CA PRO A 5 -15.85 22.56 -24.00
C PRO A 5 -14.80 23.61 -23.62
N GLY A 6 -13.68 23.64 -24.36
CA GLY A 6 -12.56 24.54 -24.08
C GLY A 6 -11.58 24.05 -23.01
N ALA A 7 -11.90 22.99 -22.27
CA ALA A 7 -10.95 22.32 -21.39
C ALA A 7 -10.21 21.19 -22.13
N THR A 8 -8.97 20.93 -21.72
CA THR A 8 -8.14 19.85 -22.26
C THR A 8 -7.91 18.72 -21.25
N SER A 9 -8.37 18.89 -20.01
CA SER A 9 -8.18 17.92 -18.93
C SER A 9 -9.36 17.91 -17.97
N ALA A 10 -9.49 16.79 -17.24
CA ALA A 10 -10.38 16.62 -16.11
C ALA A 10 -9.69 15.72 -15.07
N THR A 11 -10.02 15.93 -13.79
CA THR A 11 -9.39 15.19 -12.68
C THR A 11 -10.31 14.09 -12.18
N LEU A 12 -9.76 12.90 -11.94
CA LEU A 12 -10.39 11.81 -11.21
C LEU A 12 -9.70 11.71 -9.83
N VAL A 13 -10.48 11.75 -8.75
CA VAL A 13 -9.95 11.62 -7.38
C VAL A 13 -10.10 10.17 -6.92
N ILE A 14 -9.00 9.61 -6.40
CA ILE A 14 -8.94 8.26 -5.82
C ILE A 14 -8.46 8.42 -4.39
N SER A 15 -9.29 8.06 -3.42
CA SER A 15 -8.96 8.16 -2.00
C SER A 15 -8.27 6.89 -1.52
N VAL A 16 -7.21 7.05 -0.73
CA VAL A 16 -6.54 5.96 -0.01
C VAL A 16 -7.18 5.83 1.37
N ILE A 17 -7.34 4.61 1.86
CA ILE A 17 -7.79 4.33 3.24
C ILE A 17 -6.54 4.08 4.07
N PRO A 18 -6.19 4.95 5.03
CA PRO A 18 -4.99 4.76 5.84
C PRO A 18 -5.27 3.76 6.98
N ASP A 19 -4.26 2.98 7.34
CA ASP A 19 -4.21 2.25 8.60
C ASP A 19 -2.82 2.29 9.24
N THR A 20 -2.46 1.29 10.05
CA THR A 20 -1.16 1.23 10.76
C THR A 20 -0.46 -0.10 10.57
N MET A 21 -0.94 -0.93 9.65
CA MET A 21 -0.38 -2.24 9.35
C MET A 21 0.80 -2.04 8.41
N VAL A 22 1.93 -2.65 8.73
CA VAL A 22 3.09 -2.60 7.83
C VAL A 22 2.80 -3.45 6.60
N GLU A 23 2.59 -2.78 5.47
CA GLU A 23 2.23 -3.37 4.19
C GLU A 23 3.27 -3.02 3.12
N PRO A 24 3.46 -3.87 2.09
CA PRO A 24 4.25 -3.51 0.92
C PRO A 24 3.51 -2.50 0.03
N ASP A 25 4.23 -1.88 -0.92
CA ASP A 25 3.62 -1.04 -1.95
C ASP A 25 2.57 -1.80 -2.78
N GLU A 26 1.42 -1.17 -3.01
CA GLU A 26 0.30 -1.75 -3.75
C GLU A 26 0.08 -1.02 -5.08
N THR A 27 -0.11 -1.75 -6.18
CA THR A 27 -0.39 -1.14 -7.50
C THR A 27 -1.84 -1.35 -7.90
N PHE A 28 -2.49 -0.28 -8.35
CA PHE A 28 -3.83 -0.32 -8.93
C PHE A 28 -3.84 0.24 -10.35
N GLY A 29 -4.81 -0.21 -11.16
CA GLY A 29 -5.00 0.25 -12.53
C GLY A 29 -6.29 1.03 -12.71
N VAL A 30 -6.25 2.04 -13.57
CA VAL A 30 -7.41 2.81 -14.04
C VAL A 30 -7.54 2.59 -15.54
N ASN A 31 -8.66 2.04 -15.97
CA ASN A 31 -8.96 1.85 -17.39
C ASN A 31 -10.03 2.86 -17.85
N LEU A 32 -9.70 3.66 -18.85
CA LEU A 32 -10.65 4.48 -19.56
C LEU A 32 -11.38 3.63 -20.61
N SER A 33 -12.69 3.81 -20.72
CA SER A 33 -13.52 3.09 -21.70
C SER A 33 -14.69 3.97 -22.15
N ALA A 34 -15.37 3.54 -23.22
CA ALA A 34 -16.56 4.20 -23.76
C ALA A 34 -16.37 5.71 -24.04
N ALA A 35 -15.25 6.08 -24.67
CA ALA A 35 -15.01 7.46 -25.08
C ALA A 35 -16.05 7.92 -26.12
N VAL A 36 -16.54 9.15 -25.97
CA VAL A 36 -17.53 9.76 -26.86
C VAL A 36 -16.91 11.03 -27.46
N GLY A 37 -16.89 11.14 -28.79
CA GLY A 37 -16.35 12.30 -29.49
C GLY A 37 -14.81 12.41 -29.49
N ALA A 38 -14.10 11.37 -29.05
CA ALA A 38 -12.65 11.29 -29.05
C ALA A 38 -12.18 9.83 -29.16
N SER A 39 -10.95 9.62 -29.61
CA SER A 39 -10.24 8.34 -29.49
C SER A 39 -9.41 8.31 -28.21
N LEU A 40 -9.26 7.12 -27.62
CA LEU A 40 -8.34 6.91 -26.50
C LEU A 40 -6.97 6.50 -27.07
N ALA A 41 -6.02 7.43 -27.08
CA ALA A 41 -4.64 7.14 -27.47
C ALA A 41 -3.87 6.40 -26.36
N ASP A 42 -4.18 6.75 -25.12
CA ASP A 42 -3.76 6.04 -23.92
C ASP A 42 -5.00 5.89 -23.01
N ALA A 43 -5.30 4.64 -22.64
CA ALA A 43 -6.48 4.29 -21.87
C ALA A 43 -6.15 3.70 -20.50
N GLN A 44 -4.87 3.55 -20.15
CA GLN A 44 -4.46 2.86 -18.93
C GLN A 44 -3.57 3.75 -18.06
N GLY A 45 -4.03 4.03 -16.86
CA GLY A 45 -3.22 4.61 -15.80
C GLY A 45 -2.86 3.56 -14.76
N LEU A 46 -1.61 3.57 -14.29
CA LEU A 46 -1.21 2.83 -13.09
C LEU A 46 -0.93 3.82 -11.96
N GLY A 47 -1.38 3.47 -10.77
CA GLY A 47 -1.06 4.17 -9.53
C GLY A 47 -0.49 3.21 -8.51
N THR A 48 0.43 3.71 -7.67
CA THR A 48 1.03 2.95 -6.58
C THR A 48 0.69 3.63 -5.26
N ILE A 49 0.17 2.87 -4.32
CA ILE A 49 0.02 3.25 -2.91
C ILE A 49 1.31 2.81 -2.23
N LEU A 50 2.03 3.75 -1.64
CA LEU A 50 3.28 3.48 -0.94
C LEU A 50 2.99 3.06 0.49
N GLY A 51 3.62 1.98 0.96
CA GLY A 51 3.59 1.62 2.38
C GLY A 51 4.45 2.60 3.18
N ASP A 52 3.85 3.35 4.11
CA ASP A 52 4.55 4.33 4.95
C ASP A 52 4.57 3.95 6.44
N ASP A 53 3.93 2.86 6.80
CA ASP A 53 3.94 2.32 8.16
C ASP A 53 5.26 1.64 8.51
N GLN A 54 5.66 1.81 9.77
CA GLN A 54 6.83 1.16 10.32
C GLN A 54 6.45 0.28 11.51
N PRO A 55 7.20 -0.81 11.76
CA PRO A 55 7.01 -1.61 12.95
C PRO A 55 7.12 -0.70 14.17
N ASN A 56 6.13 -0.75 15.07
CA ASN A 56 6.21 -0.03 16.33
C ASN A 56 7.49 -0.46 17.07
N PRO A 57 8.42 0.47 17.34
CA PRO A 57 9.62 0.14 18.10
C PRO A 57 9.18 -0.35 19.48
N VAL A 58 9.53 -1.59 19.82
CA VAL A 58 9.28 -2.05 21.19
C VAL A 58 10.22 -1.28 22.11
N PRO A 59 9.73 -0.66 23.20
CA PRO A 59 10.60 0.01 24.16
C PRO A 59 11.67 -0.96 24.66
N VAL A 60 12.95 -0.56 24.62
CA VAL A 60 14.09 -1.39 25.05
C VAL A 60 14.02 -1.82 26.52
N ASN A 61 13.16 -1.16 27.31
CA ASN A 61 12.87 -1.46 28.70
C ASN A 61 11.57 -2.27 28.92
N ASP A 62 10.89 -2.72 27.86
CA ASP A 62 9.76 -3.64 27.99
C ASP A 62 10.29 -5.09 28.11
N PRO A 63 9.96 -5.84 29.19
CA PRO A 63 10.37 -7.25 29.32
C PRO A 63 9.84 -8.15 28.18
N ARG A 64 8.83 -7.70 27.42
CA ARG A 64 8.32 -8.38 26.22
C ARG A 64 9.11 -8.04 24.95
N ALA A 65 9.91 -6.98 24.95
CA ALA A 65 10.75 -6.60 23.81
C ALA A 65 11.73 -7.70 23.46
N LEU A 66 12.43 -8.27 24.45
CA LEU A 66 13.40 -9.33 24.20
C LEU A 66 12.75 -10.56 23.53
N LEU A 67 11.53 -10.92 23.94
CA LEU A 67 10.80 -12.04 23.37
C LEU A 67 10.32 -11.75 21.93
N LEU A 68 9.85 -10.53 21.66
CA LEU A 68 9.41 -10.13 20.31
C LEU A 68 10.60 -9.96 19.34
N LEU A 69 11.72 -9.41 19.80
CA LEU A 69 12.96 -9.29 19.03
C LEU A 69 13.51 -10.68 18.69
N ILE A 70 13.51 -11.61 19.65
CA ILE A 70 13.91 -13.00 19.39
C ILE A 70 12.94 -13.65 18.40
N ALA A 71 11.63 -13.49 18.55
CA ALA A 71 10.64 -14.03 17.61
C ALA A 71 10.77 -13.46 16.19
N LEU A 72 11.07 -12.16 16.05
CA LEU A 72 11.31 -11.52 14.76
C LEU A 72 12.60 -12.03 14.11
N MET A 73 13.69 -12.17 14.86
CA MET A 73 14.96 -12.70 14.36
C MET A 73 14.86 -14.19 13.99
N LEU A 74 14.08 -14.96 14.74
CA LEU A 74 13.77 -16.36 14.47
C LEU A 74 12.88 -16.54 13.23
N SER A 75 11.90 -15.65 13.03
CA SER A 75 11.08 -15.60 11.82
C SER A 75 11.92 -15.24 10.58
N LEU A 76 12.85 -14.30 10.70
CA LEU A 76 13.73 -13.89 9.60
C LEU A 76 14.81 -14.95 9.29
N ALA A 77 15.24 -15.71 10.30
CA ALA A 77 16.18 -16.83 10.18
C ALA A 77 15.51 -18.18 9.88
N GLY A 78 14.17 -18.24 9.74
CA GLY A 78 13.43 -19.47 9.46
C GLY A 78 13.38 -20.50 10.61
N LEU A 79 13.77 -20.14 11.82
CA LEU A 79 13.71 -21.01 13.00
C LEU A 79 12.39 -20.77 13.75
N SER A 80 11.48 -21.74 13.77
CA SER A 80 10.23 -21.60 14.52
C SER A 80 10.44 -21.91 16.02
N LEU A 81 10.00 -20.99 16.89
CA LEU A 81 10.14 -21.13 18.35
C LEU A 81 9.05 -22.07 18.88
N ALA A 82 9.39 -23.35 19.08
CA ALA A 82 8.48 -24.30 19.70
C ALA A 82 8.15 -23.85 21.14
N ARG A 83 6.89 -23.49 21.39
CA ARG A 83 6.38 -23.16 22.73
C ARG A 83 6.45 -24.43 23.60
N ARG A 84 7.50 -24.57 24.42
CA ARG A 84 7.53 -25.63 25.46
C ARG A 84 6.35 -25.39 26.39
N ARG A 85 5.49 -26.42 26.53
CA ARG A 85 4.51 -26.52 27.61
C ARG A 85 5.22 -26.68 28.95
#